data_AF-A0A8C3PN13-F1
#
_entry.id   AF-A0A8C3PN13-F1
#
_cell.length_a   1.000
_cell.length_b   1.000
_cell.length_c   1.000
_cell.angle_alpha   90.00
_cell.angle_beta   90.00
_cell.angle_gamma   90.00
#
_symmetry.space_group_name_H-M   'P 1'
#
loop_
_entity.id
_entity.type
_entity.pdbx_description
1 polymer ?
#
loop_
_entity_poly.entity_id
_entity_poly.type
_entity_poly.pdbx_seq_one_letter_code
_entity_poly.pdbx_strand_id
1 'polypeptide(L)'
;MEIPKEYWPPPEKSLLDVLESFQKQLEQQESSVGRGENVSDTEVLRRASGGLALQGIYKTSRVDDVLAKRGKVIRIPDGFKLTGPEQGSLLERKEFSSSAAEAAFTKSMEQLGFSISVCAKAGFWGFNTEDDYSNSSRSEATQQSHSEQGYFSTTKFQYIPLASCYFQKHQLCLSEAALRELQDIEHLLSTTPEEHRPNVMKSRCGSFFSTFGSHVNQGPLHFGGIFWWKVATEGFRAEEWEEMKQQASEALNICIGATYSNFTTSVVGNVEVSQSSLQSSVQGRDGKSAHRGVELYVTSTGGPAGTDSLPQWKSGLVANNSTWCVIDRGFQLIPVWDLILSNHSKDFKSPCQVSSSLRAAYEALTNQSASPMFGEELVSAMEEARVFMEDVKGWDKTVDERKLIIPCSLC
;
A
#
# COMPACT_ATOMS: atom_id res chain seq x y z
N MET A 1 -12.59 -0.55 30.66
CA MET A 1 -11.72 -1.32 31.58
C MET A 1 -10.58 -0.42 32.02
N GLU A 2 -10.28 -0.31 33.31
CA GLU A 2 -9.11 0.44 33.81
C GLU A 2 -7.85 -0.40 33.61
N ILE A 3 -6.86 0.16 32.91
CA ILE A 3 -5.58 -0.48 32.65
C ILE A 3 -4.72 -0.35 33.93
N PRO A 4 -4.12 -1.46 34.44
CA PRO A 4 -3.24 -1.41 35.60
C PRO A 4 -2.07 -0.44 35.43
N LYS A 5 -1.66 0.21 36.52
CA LYS A 5 -0.62 1.27 36.52
C LYS A 5 0.73 0.82 35.97
N GLU A 6 0.96 -0.49 35.92
CA GLU A 6 2.18 -1.11 35.40
C GLU A 6 2.36 -0.97 33.88
N TYR A 7 1.30 -0.65 33.14
CA TYR A 7 1.32 -0.49 31.67
C TYR A 7 1.48 0.96 31.21
N TRP A 8 1.63 1.90 32.14
CA TRP A 8 1.93 3.29 31.80
C TRP A 8 3.42 3.40 31.47
N PRO A 9 3.81 4.02 30.35
CA PRO A 9 5.22 4.24 30.06
C PRO A 9 5.85 5.08 31.19
N PRO A 10 7.05 4.71 31.68
CA PRO A 10 7.72 5.49 32.72
C PRO A 10 8.01 6.92 32.23
N PRO A 11 7.89 7.94 33.10
CA PRO A 11 7.86 9.36 32.72
C PRO A 11 9.16 9.91 32.10
N GLU A 12 10.22 9.10 31.99
CA GLU A 12 11.57 9.54 31.55
C GLU A 12 11.97 9.04 30.15
N LYS A 13 11.15 8.21 29.47
CA LYS A 13 11.43 7.75 28.10
C LYS A 13 10.32 8.17 27.16
N SER A 14 10.67 8.80 26.04
CA SER A 14 9.68 9.11 25.02
C SER A 14 9.10 7.81 24.46
N LEU A 15 7.83 7.83 24.06
CA LEU A 15 7.18 6.68 23.42
C LEU A 15 7.94 6.25 22.15
N LEU A 16 8.65 7.19 21.51
CA LEU A 16 9.57 6.92 20.40
C LEU A 16 10.77 6.06 20.83
N ASP A 17 11.43 6.38 21.95
CA ASP A 17 12.56 5.59 22.48
C ASP A 17 12.14 4.17 22.83
N VAL A 18 10.93 4.03 23.41
CA VAL A 18 10.34 2.75 23.75
C VAL A 18 10.07 1.94 22.48
N LEU A 19 9.46 2.54 21.46
CA LEU A 19 9.21 1.87 20.18
C LEU A 19 10.49 1.51 19.44
N GLU A 20 11.50 2.38 19.43
CA GLU A 20 12.79 2.10 18.80
C GLU A 20 13.51 0.94 19.51
N SER A 21 13.44 0.90 20.85
CA SER A 21 14.01 -0.20 21.63
C SER A 21 13.31 -1.53 21.34
N PHE A 22 11.98 -1.52 21.21
CA PHE A 22 11.22 -2.70 20.83
C PHE A 22 11.53 -3.12 19.39
N GLN A 23 11.64 -2.18 18.47
CA GLN A 23 11.97 -2.47 17.07
C GLN A 23 13.35 -3.14 16.95
N LYS A 24 14.35 -2.67 17.70
CA LYS A 24 15.67 -3.33 17.81
C LYS A 24 15.58 -4.74 18.40
N GLN A 25 14.74 -4.96 19.42
CA GLN A 25 14.50 -6.31 19.97
C GLN A 25 13.83 -7.23 18.95
N LEU A 26 12.84 -6.72 18.21
CA LEU A 26 12.14 -7.42 17.14
C LEU A 26 13.08 -7.79 15.98
N GLU A 27 14.09 -6.97 15.68
CA GLU A 27 15.13 -7.27 14.67
C GLU A 27 16.12 -8.34 15.16
N GLN A 28 16.56 -8.26 16.41
CA GLN A 28 17.47 -9.28 16.99
C GLN A 28 16.84 -10.68 16.99
N GLN A 29 15.53 -10.77 17.22
CA GLN A 29 14.82 -12.04 17.25
C GLN A 29 14.74 -12.74 15.87
N GLU A 30 14.78 -12.00 14.76
CA GLU A 30 14.74 -12.55 13.38
C GLU A 30 15.85 -13.56 13.13
N SER A 31 17.02 -13.36 13.76
CA SER A 31 18.17 -14.25 13.64
C SER A 31 18.00 -15.60 14.34
N SER A 32 16.98 -15.74 15.20
CA SER A 32 16.78 -16.88 16.11
C SER A 32 15.55 -17.76 15.81
N VAL A 33 14.68 -17.33 14.88
CA VAL A 33 13.43 -18.03 14.58
C VAL A 33 13.66 -19.23 13.66
N GLY A 34 13.23 -20.42 14.09
CA GLY A 34 13.25 -21.62 13.26
C GLY A 34 12.29 -21.50 12.07
N ARG A 35 12.74 -21.90 10.87
CA ARG A 35 11.88 -21.95 9.67
C ARG A 35 10.77 -22.97 9.87
N GLY A 36 9.52 -22.52 9.75
CA GLY A 36 8.38 -23.41 9.56
C GLY A 36 8.39 -24.06 8.18
N GLU A 37 7.38 -24.87 7.90
CA GLU A 37 7.16 -25.43 6.56
C GLU A 37 6.91 -24.30 5.55
N ASN A 38 7.91 -24.07 4.69
CA ASN A 38 7.84 -23.04 3.66
C ASN A 38 7.32 -23.65 2.35
N VAL A 39 6.49 -22.89 1.64
CA VAL A 39 6.09 -23.22 0.26
C VAL A 39 7.15 -22.71 -0.72
N SER A 40 7.16 -23.24 -1.95
CA SER A 40 8.07 -22.79 -2.99
C SER A 40 7.77 -21.34 -3.43
N ASP A 41 8.78 -20.61 -3.90
CA ASP A 41 8.65 -19.23 -4.40
C ASP A 41 7.54 -19.06 -5.45
N THR A 42 7.37 -20.04 -6.33
CA THR A 42 6.29 -20.05 -7.34
C THR A 42 4.90 -20.14 -6.71
N GLU A 43 4.78 -20.82 -5.57
CA GLU A 43 3.52 -20.92 -4.82
C GLU A 43 3.24 -19.64 -4.04
N VAL A 44 4.28 -19.02 -3.45
CA VAL A 44 4.17 -17.67 -2.85
C VAL A 44 3.63 -16.71 -3.90
N LEU A 45 4.26 -16.63 -5.07
CA LEU A 45 3.83 -15.75 -6.16
C LEU A 45 2.40 -16.06 -6.64
N ARG A 46 2.00 -17.33 -6.66
CA ARG A 46 0.67 -17.77 -7.11
C ARG A 46 -0.44 -17.36 -6.14
N ARG A 47 -0.19 -17.45 -4.83
CA ARG A 47 -1.22 -17.32 -3.77
C ARG A 47 -1.23 -15.95 -3.09
N ALA A 48 -0.07 -15.31 -2.90
CA ALA A 48 0.04 -14.08 -2.15
C ALA A 48 -0.92 -13.01 -2.70
N SER A 49 -1.74 -12.44 -1.81
CA SER A 49 -2.79 -11.48 -2.14
C SER A 49 -3.73 -11.94 -3.28
N GLY A 50 -4.00 -13.25 -3.39
CA GLY A 50 -4.81 -13.83 -4.47
C GLY A 50 -4.13 -13.83 -5.85
N GLY A 51 -2.79 -13.80 -5.88
CA GLY A 51 -2.00 -13.73 -7.11
C GLY A 51 -1.93 -12.32 -7.69
N LEU A 52 -1.97 -11.29 -6.84
CA LEU A 52 -1.96 -9.87 -7.22
C LEU A 52 -0.75 -9.49 -8.10
N ALA A 53 0.41 -10.08 -7.81
CA ALA A 53 1.64 -9.88 -8.59
C ALA A 53 1.51 -10.31 -10.07
N LEU A 54 0.57 -11.21 -10.38
CA LEU A 54 0.32 -11.71 -11.73
C LEU A 54 -0.79 -10.93 -12.47
N GLN A 55 -1.46 -10.00 -11.78
CA GLN A 55 -2.49 -9.15 -12.36
C GLN A 55 -1.87 -7.91 -12.99
N GLY A 56 -2.54 -7.36 -13.99
CA GLY A 56 -2.14 -6.09 -14.59
C GLY A 56 -2.69 -4.90 -13.82
N ILE A 57 -2.32 -3.72 -14.28
CA ILE A 57 -2.87 -2.43 -13.85
C ILE A 57 -3.47 -1.77 -15.09
N TYR A 58 -4.71 -1.30 -15.00
CA TYR A 58 -5.26 -0.43 -16.03
C TYR A 58 -4.87 1.00 -15.68
N LYS A 59 -3.73 1.43 -16.24
CA LYS A 59 -3.16 2.76 -15.96
C LYS A 59 -4.03 3.81 -16.64
N THR A 60 -4.89 4.49 -15.88
CA THR A 60 -5.69 5.64 -16.33
C THR A 60 -5.65 6.73 -15.26
N SER A 61 -6.28 7.87 -15.53
CA SER A 61 -6.43 8.95 -14.54
C SER A 61 -7.55 8.69 -13.54
N ARG A 62 -8.29 7.59 -13.70
CA ARG A 62 -9.41 7.21 -12.85
C ARG A 62 -8.94 6.23 -11.79
N VAL A 63 -9.08 6.62 -10.53
CA VAL A 63 -8.69 5.81 -9.37
C VAL A 63 -9.34 4.43 -9.40
N ASP A 64 -10.62 4.33 -9.79
CA ASP A 64 -11.33 3.06 -9.86
C ASP A 64 -10.72 2.08 -10.87
N ASP A 65 -10.20 2.58 -12.00
CA ASP A 65 -9.56 1.73 -13.00
C ASP A 65 -8.23 1.20 -12.49
N VAL A 66 -7.48 2.02 -11.75
CA VAL A 66 -6.17 1.63 -11.20
C VAL A 66 -6.33 0.66 -10.02
N LEU A 67 -7.35 0.85 -9.17
CA LEU A 67 -7.61 0.05 -7.97
C LEU A 67 -8.51 -1.18 -8.20
N ALA A 68 -9.00 -1.39 -9.41
CA ALA A 68 -9.82 -2.57 -9.70
C ALA A 68 -8.99 -3.85 -9.64
N LYS A 69 -9.55 -4.89 -9.01
CA LYS A 69 -9.02 -6.25 -9.08
C LYS A 69 -9.23 -6.81 -10.49
N ARG A 70 -8.22 -7.49 -11.03
CA ARG A 70 -8.18 -7.89 -12.44
C ARG A 70 -7.84 -9.37 -12.61
N GLY A 71 -8.06 -9.88 -13.81
CA GLY A 71 -7.57 -11.19 -14.21
C GLY A 71 -6.04 -11.23 -14.22
N LYS A 72 -5.48 -12.44 -14.12
CA LYS A 72 -4.04 -12.64 -14.30
C LYS A 72 -3.67 -12.31 -15.75
N VAL A 73 -2.80 -11.34 -15.95
CA VAL A 73 -2.33 -10.91 -17.27
C VAL A 73 -1.06 -11.66 -17.68
N ILE A 74 -0.24 -12.05 -16.71
CA ILE A 74 0.98 -12.83 -16.93
C ILE A 74 0.89 -14.21 -16.27
N ARG A 75 1.60 -15.18 -16.84
CA ARG A 75 1.88 -16.46 -16.20
C ARG A 75 3.07 -16.34 -15.26
N ILE A 76 3.24 -17.33 -14.39
CA ILE A 76 4.42 -17.43 -13.54
C ILE A 76 5.64 -17.68 -14.43
N PRO A 77 6.70 -16.86 -14.34
CA PRO A 77 7.91 -17.08 -15.11
C PRO A 77 8.57 -18.42 -14.81
N ASP A 78 9.12 -19.06 -15.85
CA ASP A 78 9.87 -20.30 -15.69
C ASP A 78 11.13 -20.07 -14.86
N GLY A 79 11.35 -20.93 -13.87
CA GLY A 79 12.50 -20.80 -12.96
C GLY A 79 12.41 -19.62 -11.99
N PHE A 80 11.22 -19.05 -11.77
CA PHE A 80 11.01 -17.94 -10.83
C PHE A 80 11.60 -18.22 -9.43
N LYS A 81 12.30 -17.22 -8.90
CA LYS A 81 12.91 -17.21 -7.57
C LYS A 81 12.70 -15.87 -6.89
N LEU A 82 12.47 -15.93 -5.59
CA LEU A 82 12.47 -14.75 -4.73
C LEU A 82 13.89 -14.46 -4.26
N THR A 83 14.20 -13.18 -4.11
CA THR A 83 15.43 -12.68 -3.50
C THR A 83 15.13 -12.09 -2.13
N GLY A 84 16.18 -11.76 -1.37
CA GLY A 84 16.02 -10.99 -0.14
C GLY A 84 15.33 -9.64 -0.39
N PRO A 85 14.77 -9.00 0.64
CA PRO A 85 14.02 -7.76 0.46
C PRO A 85 14.97 -6.62 0.04
N GLU A 86 14.60 -5.89 -1.00
CA GLU A 86 15.32 -4.67 -1.42
C GLU A 86 14.96 -3.45 -0.58
N GLN A 87 13.78 -3.46 0.05
CA GLN A 87 13.32 -2.39 0.94
C GLN A 87 13.55 -2.80 2.39
N GLY A 88 13.75 -1.82 3.27
CA GLY A 88 13.80 -2.03 4.71
C GLY A 88 12.42 -2.04 5.37
N SER A 89 12.36 -2.52 6.61
CA SER A 89 11.17 -2.34 7.44
C SER A 89 10.96 -0.86 7.78
N LEU A 90 9.71 -0.42 7.85
CA LEU A 90 9.35 0.98 8.07
C LEU A 90 8.13 1.08 9.00
N LEU A 91 8.11 2.12 9.83
CA LEU A 91 6.99 2.47 10.68
C LEU A 91 6.46 3.85 10.28
N GLU A 92 5.24 3.90 9.74
CA GLU A 92 4.63 5.13 9.22
C GLU A 92 3.35 5.49 9.97
N ARG A 93 3.00 6.78 9.95
CA ARG A 93 1.72 7.30 10.46
C ARG A 93 1.06 8.17 9.40
N LYS A 94 -0.25 7.99 9.21
CA LYS A 94 -1.10 8.83 8.37
C LYS A 94 -2.36 9.26 9.11
N GLU A 95 -2.79 10.47 8.81
CA GLU A 95 -4.03 11.06 9.35
C GLU A 95 -5.00 11.35 8.20
N PHE A 96 -6.29 11.22 8.48
CA PHE A 96 -7.37 11.42 7.54
C PHE A 96 -8.48 12.24 8.18
N SER A 97 -8.99 13.21 7.44
CA SER A 97 -10.17 14.02 7.79
C SER A 97 -11.47 13.51 7.16
N SER A 98 -11.39 12.45 6.34
CA SER A 98 -12.53 11.83 5.65
C SER A 98 -12.39 10.32 5.63
N SER A 99 -13.48 9.62 5.93
CA SER A 99 -13.56 8.15 5.85
C SER A 99 -13.36 7.63 4.42
N ALA A 100 -13.78 8.41 3.41
CA ALA A 100 -13.57 8.08 2.00
C ALA A 100 -12.07 8.13 1.63
N ALA A 101 -11.34 9.14 2.12
CA ALA A 101 -9.91 9.27 1.89
C ALA A 101 -9.11 8.12 2.56
N GLU A 102 -9.51 7.74 3.77
CA GLU A 102 -8.93 6.60 4.47
C GLU A 102 -9.19 5.27 3.73
N ALA A 103 -10.43 5.03 3.30
CA ALA A 103 -10.81 3.83 2.57
C ALA A 103 -10.06 3.74 1.22
N ALA A 104 -9.92 4.87 0.51
CA ALA A 104 -9.14 4.95 -0.72
C ALA A 104 -7.65 4.63 -0.48
N PHE A 105 -7.06 5.16 0.59
CA PHE A 105 -5.68 4.86 0.95
C PHE A 105 -5.49 3.36 1.27
N THR A 106 -6.35 2.79 2.11
CA THR A 106 -6.28 1.36 2.47
C THR A 106 -6.41 0.49 1.22
N LYS A 107 -7.40 0.76 0.36
CA LYS A 107 -7.60 0.05 -0.91
C LYS A 107 -6.40 0.19 -1.85
N SER A 108 -5.77 1.37 -1.90
CA SER A 108 -4.55 1.60 -2.66
C SER A 108 -3.39 0.75 -2.15
N MET A 109 -3.18 0.71 -0.83
CA MET A 109 -2.15 -0.13 -0.20
C MET A 109 -2.37 -1.62 -0.52
N GLU A 110 -3.60 -2.09 -0.51
CA GLU A 110 -3.93 -3.48 -0.82
C GLU A 110 -3.74 -3.86 -2.30
N GLN A 111 -4.07 -2.96 -3.24
CA GLN A 111 -4.10 -3.27 -4.67
C GLN A 111 -2.83 -2.85 -5.41
N LEU A 112 -2.16 -1.78 -4.98
CA LEU A 112 -0.98 -1.22 -5.62
C LEU A 112 0.27 -1.38 -4.76
N GLY A 113 0.11 -1.42 -3.44
CA GLY A 113 1.22 -1.53 -2.51
C GLY A 113 1.84 -0.18 -2.14
N PHE A 114 2.89 -0.23 -1.31
CA PHE A 114 3.43 0.94 -0.63
C PHE A 114 3.91 2.05 -1.57
N SER A 115 4.82 1.75 -2.50
CA SER A 115 5.46 2.76 -3.36
C SER A 115 4.44 3.60 -4.14
N ILE A 116 3.51 2.95 -4.85
CA ILE A 116 2.50 3.67 -5.63
C ILE A 116 1.53 4.45 -4.73
N SER A 117 1.12 3.87 -3.60
CA SER A 117 0.13 4.49 -2.70
C SER A 117 0.66 5.72 -1.98
N VAL A 118 1.98 5.82 -1.76
CA VAL A 118 2.60 7.01 -1.20
C VAL A 118 2.84 8.07 -2.29
N CYS A 119 3.28 7.67 -3.49
CA CYS A 119 3.51 8.57 -4.61
C CYS A 119 2.22 9.16 -5.22
N ALA A 120 1.07 8.50 -5.06
CA ALA A 120 -0.22 9.02 -5.53
C ALA A 120 -0.55 10.41 -4.97
N LYS A 121 -0.08 10.72 -3.74
CA LYS A 121 -0.24 12.04 -3.13
C LYS A 121 0.47 13.18 -3.87
N ALA A 122 1.51 12.88 -4.66
CA ALA A 122 2.32 13.88 -5.35
C ALA A 122 1.83 14.16 -6.79
N GLY A 123 0.61 13.73 -7.16
CA GLY A 123 0.08 13.85 -8.53
C GLY A 123 0.82 13.01 -9.58
N PHE A 124 1.85 12.28 -9.14
CA PHE A 124 2.87 11.71 -10.02
C PHE A 124 2.27 10.69 -11.01
N TRP A 125 1.30 9.88 -10.58
CA TRP A 125 0.68 8.83 -11.39
C TRP A 125 -0.43 9.28 -12.37
N GLY A 126 -0.67 10.59 -12.49
CA GLY A 126 -1.67 11.13 -13.42
C GLY A 126 -3.13 10.88 -13.02
N PHE A 127 -3.36 10.42 -11.79
CA PHE A 127 -4.66 10.54 -11.11
C PHE A 127 -4.45 11.45 -9.89
N ASN A 128 -5.15 12.57 -9.84
CA ASN A 128 -5.11 13.46 -8.69
C ASN A 128 -5.87 12.77 -7.55
N THR A 129 -5.18 12.45 -6.46
CA THR A 129 -5.84 12.40 -5.14
C THR A 129 -5.94 13.79 -4.50
N GLU A 130 -5.43 14.82 -5.19
CA GLU A 130 -5.27 16.19 -4.68
C GLU A 130 -6.41 17.16 -4.99
N ASP A 131 -7.47 16.73 -5.67
CA ASP A 131 -8.70 17.52 -5.66
C ASP A 131 -9.51 17.11 -4.41
N ASP A 132 -9.21 17.84 -3.31
CA ASP A 132 -10.20 18.37 -2.34
C ASP A 132 -10.18 17.89 -0.87
N TYR A 133 -9.04 17.51 -0.26
CA TYR A 133 -9.08 17.04 1.16
C TYR A 133 -8.03 17.58 2.15
N SER A 134 -7.17 18.52 1.78
CA SER A 134 -6.26 19.14 2.76
C SER A 134 -6.05 20.65 2.66
N ASN A 135 -6.81 21.37 1.83
CA ASN A 135 -7.01 22.82 1.90
C ASN A 135 -7.99 23.26 0.80
N SER A 136 -9.30 23.30 1.08
CA SER A 136 -10.22 24.10 0.26
C SER A 136 -10.70 25.30 1.07
N SER A 137 -10.23 26.46 0.61
CA SER A 137 -10.96 27.71 0.70
C SER A 137 -12.46 27.45 0.47
N ARG A 138 -13.29 27.95 1.39
CA ARG A 138 -14.75 28.10 1.23
C ARG A 138 -15.10 28.52 -0.20
N SER A 139 -15.60 27.59 -1.00
CA SER A 139 -16.42 27.91 -2.16
C SER A 139 -17.58 26.93 -2.25
N GLU A 140 -18.76 27.53 -2.32
CA GLU A 140 -20.08 26.93 -2.17
C GLU A 140 -20.48 26.02 -3.35
N ALA A 141 -21.43 25.13 -3.02
CA ALA A 141 -22.33 24.38 -3.89
C ALA A 141 -21.85 23.03 -4.44
N THR A 142 -22.34 21.93 -3.85
CA THR A 142 -23.57 21.26 -4.32
C THR A 142 -24.14 20.37 -3.20
N GLN A 143 -25.46 20.45 -3.02
CA GLN A 143 -26.23 19.85 -1.93
C GLN A 143 -26.26 18.32 -1.96
N GLN A 144 -25.78 17.68 -0.88
CA GLN A 144 -26.42 16.48 -0.34
C GLN A 144 -26.27 16.47 1.18
N SER A 145 -27.41 16.64 1.84
CA SER A 145 -27.59 16.89 3.26
C SER A 145 -27.34 15.63 4.11
N HIS A 146 -26.15 15.53 4.70
CA HIS A 146 -25.95 14.97 6.04
C HIS A 146 -25.03 15.94 6.78
N SER A 147 -25.42 16.28 8.01
CA SER A 147 -24.78 17.27 8.89
C SER A 147 -23.25 17.33 8.83
N GLU A 148 -22.70 18.53 8.99
CA GLU A 148 -21.30 18.88 9.28
C GLU A 148 -20.75 18.13 10.52
N GLN A 149 -20.64 16.82 10.44
CA GLN A 149 -20.06 15.97 11.46
C GLN A 149 -18.63 15.67 11.04
N GLY A 150 -17.70 16.13 11.86
CA GLY A 150 -16.28 15.89 11.73
C GLY A 150 -15.97 14.40 11.79
N TYR A 151 -15.02 13.99 10.96
CA TYR A 151 -14.41 12.68 10.97
C TYR A 151 -12.90 12.88 11.11
N PHE A 152 -12.27 12.08 11.96
CA PHE A 152 -10.83 12.02 12.08
C PHE A 152 -10.39 10.57 12.25
N SER A 153 -9.38 10.15 11.49
CA SER A 153 -8.69 8.89 11.68
C SER A 153 -7.19 9.10 11.71
N THR A 154 -6.52 8.39 12.61
CA THR A 154 -5.07 8.28 12.65
C THR A 154 -4.69 6.81 12.57
N THR A 155 -3.92 6.48 11.55
CA THR A 155 -3.47 5.12 11.25
C THR A 155 -1.95 5.08 11.32
N LYS A 156 -1.41 4.16 12.13
CA LYS A 156 0.01 3.82 12.16
C LYS A 156 0.17 2.41 11.61
N PHE A 157 1.23 2.14 10.86
CA PHE A 157 1.48 0.81 10.35
C PHE A 157 2.95 0.44 10.29
N GLN A 158 3.24 -0.81 10.61
CA GLN A 158 4.55 -1.42 10.50
C GLN A 158 4.63 -2.21 9.19
N TYR A 159 5.39 -1.71 8.24
CA TYR A 159 5.71 -2.34 6.96
C TYR A 159 6.93 -3.25 7.11
N ILE A 160 6.81 -4.54 6.77
CA ILE A 160 7.90 -5.53 6.88
C ILE A 160 8.04 -6.32 5.58
N PRO A 161 8.97 -5.92 4.69
CA PRO A 161 9.35 -6.70 3.52
C PRO A 161 10.30 -7.83 3.92
N LEU A 162 10.05 -9.04 3.42
CA LEU A 162 10.84 -10.24 3.68
C LEU A 162 11.45 -10.86 2.43
N ALA A 163 10.88 -10.57 1.26
CA ALA A 163 11.41 -10.97 -0.01
C ALA A 163 11.05 -9.96 -1.09
N SER A 164 11.84 -9.91 -2.16
CA SER A 164 11.48 -9.18 -3.38
C SER A 164 11.60 -10.06 -4.62
N CYS A 165 11.04 -9.59 -5.72
CA CYS A 165 11.42 -10.04 -7.05
C CYS A 165 11.32 -8.93 -8.08
N TYR A 166 12.07 -9.12 -9.15
CA TYR A 166 11.98 -8.33 -10.36
C TYR A 166 11.70 -9.25 -11.54
N PHE A 167 10.66 -8.96 -12.29
CA PHE A 167 10.36 -9.71 -13.50
C PHE A 167 11.23 -9.21 -14.64
N GLN A 168 12.14 -10.05 -15.12
CA GLN A 168 12.91 -9.73 -16.29
C GLN A 168 12.00 -9.70 -17.52
N LYS A 169 12.13 -8.66 -18.35
CA LYS A 169 11.27 -8.46 -19.52
C LYS A 169 11.17 -9.71 -20.41
N HIS A 170 12.27 -10.43 -20.62
CA HIS A 170 12.32 -11.63 -21.46
C HIS A 170 11.61 -12.86 -20.85
N GLN A 171 11.35 -12.86 -19.54
CA GLN A 171 10.69 -13.98 -18.84
C GLN A 171 9.18 -13.79 -18.70
N LEU A 172 8.68 -12.58 -18.95
CA LEU A 172 7.27 -12.25 -18.85
C LEU A 172 6.51 -12.84 -20.03
N CYS A 173 5.52 -13.69 -19.77
CA CYS A 173 4.62 -14.17 -20.82
C CYS A 173 3.19 -13.94 -20.38
N LEU A 174 2.33 -13.61 -21.35
CA LEU A 174 0.91 -13.47 -21.14
C LEU A 174 0.31 -14.77 -20.59
N SER A 175 -0.72 -14.62 -19.76
CA SER A 175 -1.55 -15.75 -19.35
C SER A 175 -2.32 -16.28 -20.55
N GLU A 176 -2.69 -17.56 -20.52
CA GLU A 176 -3.50 -18.19 -21.58
C GLU A 176 -4.80 -17.43 -21.87
N ALA A 177 -5.43 -16.89 -20.83
CA ALA A 177 -6.66 -16.11 -20.96
C ALA A 177 -6.42 -14.76 -21.65
N ALA A 178 -5.38 -14.04 -21.25
CA ALA A 178 -5.03 -12.76 -21.86
C ALA A 178 -4.56 -12.94 -23.32
N LEU A 179 -3.75 -13.97 -23.58
CA LEU A 179 -3.28 -14.27 -24.93
C LEU A 179 -4.43 -14.60 -25.87
N ARG A 180 -5.38 -15.43 -25.43
CA ARG A 180 -6.56 -15.79 -26.23
C ARG A 180 -7.44 -14.57 -26.57
N GLU A 181 -7.69 -13.69 -25.60
CA GLU A 181 -8.48 -12.47 -25.85
C GLU A 181 -7.79 -11.56 -26.89
N LEU A 182 -6.46 -11.47 -26.86
CA LEU A 182 -5.69 -10.71 -27.85
C LEU A 182 -5.71 -11.37 -29.23
N GLN A 183 -5.67 -12.70 -29.30
CA GLN A 183 -5.80 -13.45 -30.55
C GLN A 183 -7.20 -13.29 -31.16
N ASP A 184 -8.24 -13.24 -30.32
CA ASP A 184 -9.61 -12.95 -30.76
C ASP A 184 -9.72 -11.52 -31.31
N ILE A 185 -9.05 -10.54 -30.68
CA ILE A 185 -8.94 -9.18 -31.19
C ILE A 185 -8.24 -9.15 -32.56
N GLU A 186 -7.13 -9.89 -32.74
CA GLU A 186 -6.45 -10.03 -34.03
C GLU A 186 -7.38 -10.64 -35.10
N HIS A 187 -8.11 -11.69 -34.75
CA HIS A 187 -9.04 -12.33 -35.67
C HIS A 187 -10.14 -11.35 -36.11
N LEU A 188 -10.73 -10.60 -35.18
CA LEU A 188 -11.72 -9.57 -35.50
C LEU A 188 -11.13 -8.50 -36.42
N LEU A 189 -9.91 -8.04 -36.13
CA LEU A 189 -9.16 -7.16 -37.03
C LEU A 189 -8.94 -7.79 -38.42
N SER A 190 -8.86 -9.09 -38.60
CA SER A 190 -8.73 -9.64 -39.96
C SER A 190 -10.07 -9.65 -40.74
N THR A 191 -11.20 -9.67 -40.04
CA THR A 191 -12.54 -9.89 -40.63
C THR A 191 -13.42 -8.65 -40.72
N THR A 192 -13.17 -7.62 -39.90
CA THR A 192 -14.02 -6.43 -39.83
C THR A 192 -13.71 -5.42 -40.96
N PRO A 193 -14.73 -4.93 -41.69
CA PRO A 193 -14.58 -3.87 -42.69
C PRO A 193 -13.96 -2.61 -42.12
N GLU A 194 -13.17 -1.89 -42.92
CA GLU A 194 -12.30 -0.79 -42.48
C GLU A 194 -13.02 0.32 -41.69
N GLU A 195 -14.23 0.66 -42.12
CA GLU A 195 -15.09 1.67 -41.52
C GLU A 195 -15.52 1.35 -40.07
N HIS A 196 -15.66 0.06 -39.73
CA HIS A 196 -16.12 -0.37 -38.41
C HIS A 196 -14.97 -0.75 -37.46
N ARG A 197 -13.74 -0.85 -37.97
CA ARG A 197 -12.57 -1.24 -37.17
C ARG A 197 -12.35 -0.34 -35.97
N PRO A 198 -12.39 1.00 -36.07
CA PRO A 198 -12.05 1.85 -34.92
C PRO A 198 -13.00 1.63 -33.73
N ASN A 199 -14.30 1.49 -33.99
CA ASN A 199 -15.31 1.29 -32.96
C ASN A 199 -15.22 -0.09 -32.31
N VAL A 200 -15.08 -1.14 -33.13
CA VAL A 200 -14.88 -2.52 -32.63
C VAL A 200 -13.60 -2.61 -31.80
N MET A 201 -12.53 -1.95 -32.25
CA MET A 201 -11.26 -1.91 -31.54
C MET A 201 -11.34 -1.18 -30.21
N LYS A 202 -11.98 -0.01 -30.17
CA LYS A 202 -12.18 0.73 -28.92
C LYS A 202 -12.95 -0.11 -27.89
N SER A 203 -14.01 -0.80 -28.33
CA SER A 203 -14.80 -1.67 -27.45
C SER A 203 -14.02 -2.89 -26.96
N ARG A 204 -13.38 -3.65 -27.86
CA ARG A 204 -12.67 -4.88 -27.49
C ARG A 204 -11.39 -4.62 -26.71
N CYS A 205 -10.59 -3.62 -27.08
CA CYS A 205 -9.43 -3.21 -26.28
C CYS A 205 -9.87 -2.66 -24.92
N GLY A 206 -10.97 -1.89 -24.87
CA GLY A 206 -11.53 -1.43 -23.60
C GLY A 206 -11.92 -2.59 -22.68
N SER A 207 -12.55 -3.64 -23.22
CA SER A 207 -12.87 -4.87 -22.48
C SER A 207 -11.62 -5.63 -22.04
N PHE A 208 -10.58 -5.68 -22.88
CA PHE A 208 -9.31 -6.28 -22.51
C PHE A 208 -8.66 -5.53 -21.33
N PHE A 209 -8.58 -4.20 -21.41
CA PHE A 209 -8.01 -3.38 -20.35
C PHE A 209 -8.83 -3.45 -19.06
N SER A 210 -10.16 -3.46 -19.16
CA SER A 210 -11.04 -3.61 -18.00
C SER A 210 -10.99 -5.00 -17.37
N THR A 211 -10.48 -6.02 -18.07
CA THR A 211 -10.36 -7.38 -17.55
C THR A 211 -8.95 -7.67 -17.03
N PHE A 212 -7.91 -7.33 -17.80
CA PHE A 212 -6.54 -7.73 -17.53
C PHE A 212 -5.62 -6.56 -17.15
N GLY A 213 -5.98 -5.33 -17.52
CA GLY A 213 -5.12 -4.15 -17.39
C GLY A 213 -4.36 -3.83 -18.67
N SER A 214 -3.79 -2.63 -18.74
CA SER A 214 -2.97 -2.18 -19.87
C SER A 214 -1.48 -2.42 -19.65
N HIS A 215 -1.05 -2.53 -18.39
CA HIS A 215 0.35 -2.70 -17.99
C HIS A 215 0.52 -3.88 -17.03
N VAL A 216 1.72 -4.45 -17.04
CA VAL A 216 2.16 -5.50 -16.12
C VAL A 216 3.23 -4.93 -15.20
N ASN A 217 3.30 -5.40 -13.96
CA ASN A 217 4.36 -4.97 -13.05
C ASN A 217 5.67 -5.65 -13.44
N GLN A 218 6.74 -4.88 -13.45
CA GLN A 218 8.10 -5.36 -13.62
C GLN A 218 8.80 -5.47 -12.26
N GLY A 219 8.51 -4.53 -11.34
CA GLY A 219 8.99 -4.55 -9.96
C GLY A 219 9.83 -3.32 -9.58
N PRO A 220 10.64 -3.41 -8.51
CA PRO A 220 10.69 -4.55 -7.60
C PRO A 220 9.35 -4.75 -6.87
N LEU A 221 8.85 -5.99 -6.84
CA LEU A 221 7.71 -6.37 -6.03
C LEU A 221 8.22 -6.83 -4.67
N HIS A 222 7.49 -6.51 -3.60
CA HIS A 222 7.84 -6.94 -2.24
C HIS A 222 6.75 -7.82 -1.64
N PHE A 223 7.22 -8.84 -0.93
CA PHE A 223 6.41 -9.80 -0.20
C PHE A 223 6.75 -9.73 1.27
N GLY A 224 5.72 -9.85 2.11
CA GLY A 224 5.87 -9.81 3.56
C GLY A 224 4.53 -9.52 4.20
N GLY A 225 4.52 -8.58 5.14
CA GLY A 225 3.29 -8.19 5.82
C GLY A 225 3.28 -6.74 6.29
N ILE A 226 2.08 -6.26 6.59
CA ILE A 226 1.86 -4.94 7.18
C ILE A 226 0.98 -5.12 8.41
N PHE A 227 1.44 -4.61 9.56
CA PHE A 227 0.64 -4.57 10.78
C PHE A 227 0.06 -3.17 10.95
N TRP A 228 -1.24 -3.06 11.19
CA TRP A 228 -1.98 -1.80 11.20
C TRP A 228 -2.57 -1.53 12.58
N TRP A 229 -2.37 -0.32 13.06
CA TRP A 229 -3.10 0.28 14.16
C TRP A 229 -3.89 1.46 13.61
N LYS A 230 -5.18 1.51 13.85
CA LYS A 230 -6.04 2.61 13.41
C LYS A 230 -6.93 3.04 14.56
N VAL A 231 -7.08 4.34 14.72
CA VAL A 231 -8.09 4.94 15.58
C VAL A 231 -8.93 5.89 14.76
N ALA A 232 -10.25 5.76 14.82
CA ALA A 232 -11.20 6.65 14.17
C ALA A 232 -12.18 7.25 15.18
N THR A 233 -12.60 8.49 14.92
CA THR A 233 -13.65 9.19 15.65
C THR A 233 -14.51 9.95 14.65
N GLU A 234 -15.82 9.93 14.85
CA GLU A 234 -16.79 10.54 13.96
C GLU A 234 -17.92 11.21 14.75
N GLY A 235 -18.60 12.17 14.11
CA GLY A 235 -19.79 12.81 14.67
C GLY A 235 -19.54 14.16 15.33
N PHE A 236 -18.29 14.61 15.45
CA PHE A 236 -17.89 15.78 16.27
C PHE A 236 -18.00 17.11 15.56
N ARG A 237 -18.05 18.21 16.32
CA ARG A 237 -18.15 19.56 15.75
C ARG A 237 -16.77 20.12 15.42
N ALA A 238 -16.70 21.11 14.55
CA ALA A 238 -15.42 21.72 14.14
C ALA A 238 -14.63 22.30 15.33
N GLU A 239 -15.31 22.80 16.37
CA GLU A 239 -14.65 23.34 17.56
C GLU A 239 -13.95 22.26 18.41
N GLU A 240 -14.41 21.01 18.29
CA GLU A 240 -13.88 19.84 19.03
C GLU A 240 -12.71 19.18 18.27
N TRP A 241 -12.32 19.70 17.10
CA TRP A 241 -11.37 19.06 16.19
C TRP A 241 -10.02 18.72 16.83
N GLU A 242 -9.38 19.72 17.46
CA GLU A 242 -8.07 19.52 18.10
C GLU A 242 -8.16 18.59 19.31
N GLU A 243 -9.26 18.65 20.07
CA GLU A 243 -9.50 17.75 21.19
C GLU A 243 -9.65 16.30 20.70
N MET A 244 -10.43 16.08 19.65
CA MET A 244 -10.65 14.75 19.08
C MET A 244 -9.37 14.17 18.46
N LYS A 245 -8.58 15.02 17.78
CA LYS A 245 -7.27 14.64 17.24
C LYS A 245 -6.31 14.20 18.35
N GLN A 246 -6.27 14.95 19.45
CA GLN A 246 -5.43 14.63 20.59
C GLN A 246 -5.87 13.31 21.25
N GLN A 247 -7.17 13.16 21.52
CA GLN A 247 -7.73 11.93 22.12
C GLN A 247 -7.48 10.69 21.25
N ALA A 248 -7.68 10.80 19.93
CA ALA A 248 -7.41 9.71 19.00
C ALA A 248 -5.92 9.35 18.96
N SER A 249 -5.02 10.34 19.02
CA SER A 249 -3.58 10.13 19.04
C SER A 249 -3.09 9.46 20.33
N GLU A 250 -3.65 9.85 21.48
CA GLU A 250 -3.38 9.23 22.78
C GLU A 250 -3.88 7.78 22.81
N ALA A 251 -5.12 7.54 22.38
CA ALA A 251 -5.70 6.20 22.28
C ALA A 251 -4.87 5.29 21.36
N LEU A 252 -4.38 5.81 20.23
CA LEU A 252 -3.53 5.07 19.31
C LEU A 252 -2.20 4.68 19.98
N ASN A 253 -1.57 5.62 20.68
CA ASN A 253 -0.31 5.37 21.39
C ASN A 253 -0.46 4.30 22.50
N ILE A 254 -1.58 4.34 23.24
CA ILE A 254 -1.91 3.33 24.25
C ILE A 254 -2.10 1.96 23.60
N CYS A 255 -2.86 1.88 22.50
CA CYS A 255 -3.05 0.63 21.77
C CYS A 255 -1.72 0.04 21.29
N ILE A 256 -0.87 0.88 20.69
CA ILE A 256 0.46 0.46 20.26
C ILE A 256 1.22 -0.12 21.46
N GLY A 257 1.31 0.59 22.58
CA GLY A 257 1.97 0.11 23.79
C GLY A 257 1.46 -1.27 24.27
N ALA A 258 0.15 -1.49 24.24
CA ALA A 258 -0.47 -2.78 24.59
C ALA A 258 -0.07 -3.92 23.62
N THR A 259 -0.12 -3.67 22.30
CA THR A 259 0.22 -4.69 21.28
C THR A 259 1.70 -5.11 21.30
N TYR A 260 2.59 -4.21 21.71
CA TYR A 260 4.02 -4.50 21.92
C TYR A 260 4.28 -5.26 23.23
N SER A 261 3.51 -4.97 24.29
CA SER A 261 3.74 -5.48 25.65
C SER A 261 3.10 -6.83 25.97
N ASN A 262 2.28 -7.41 25.08
CA ASN A 262 1.82 -8.81 25.15
C ASN A 262 2.97 -9.86 25.10
N PHE A 263 4.22 -9.41 25.18
CA PHE A 263 5.43 -10.19 25.41
C PHE A 263 5.51 -10.84 26.81
N THR A 264 4.62 -10.54 27.77
CA THR A 264 4.66 -11.13 29.12
C THR A 264 3.32 -11.73 29.58
N THR A 265 2.90 -12.86 29.02
CA THR A 265 2.24 -13.96 29.75
C THR A 265 1.89 -15.11 28.80
N SER A 266 2.62 -16.22 28.91
CA SER A 266 2.12 -17.51 28.46
C SER A 266 1.02 -17.99 29.41
N VAL A 267 -0.25 -17.87 29.02
CA VAL A 267 -1.32 -18.68 29.60
C VAL A 267 -2.15 -19.28 28.47
N VAL A 268 -2.04 -20.60 28.37
CA VAL A 268 -2.84 -21.50 27.54
C VAL A 268 -4.32 -21.28 27.85
N GLY A 269 -5.13 -21.01 26.83
CA GLY A 269 -6.58 -20.96 26.93
C GLY A 269 -7.22 -20.84 25.55
N ASN A 270 -7.69 -21.98 25.03
CA ASN A 270 -8.50 -22.06 23.81
C ASN A 270 -9.68 -21.08 23.86
N VAL A 271 -9.71 -20.11 22.94
CA VAL A 271 -10.95 -19.49 22.48
C VAL A 271 -10.85 -19.32 20.96
N GLU A 272 -11.70 -20.07 20.27
CA GLU A 272 -11.94 -20.01 18.84
C GLU A 272 -12.77 -18.76 18.48
N VAL A 273 -12.66 -18.35 17.21
CA VAL A 273 -13.56 -17.48 16.42
C VAL A 273 -13.07 -16.03 16.15
N SER A 274 -12.62 -15.86 14.89
CA SER A 274 -13.02 -14.88 13.86
C SER A 274 -13.16 -13.38 14.17
N GLN A 275 -12.65 -12.55 13.24
CA GLN A 275 -12.95 -11.11 13.05
C GLN A 275 -13.36 -10.37 14.34
N SER A 276 -12.43 -10.13 15.25
CA SER A 276 -12.69 -9.27 16.39
C SER A 276 -12.41 -7.82 16.02
N SER A 277 -13.44 -7.13 15.54
CA SER A 277 -13.54 -5.68 15.78
C SER A 277 -13.57 -5.48 17.30
N LEU A 278 -12.44 -5.14 17.91
CA LEU A 278 -12.43 -4.64 19.28
C LEU A 278 -13.02 -3.24 19.28
N GLN A 279 -14.36 -3.15 19.24
CA GLN A 279 -15.09 -1.92 19.51
C GLN A 279 -14.98 -1.61 21.01
N SER A 280 -13.80 -1.17 21.44
CA SER A 280 -13.57 -0.73 22.81
C SER A 280 -13.64 0.79 22.86
N SER A 281 -14.70 1.33 23.46
CA SER A 281 -14.72 2.72 23.87
C SER A 281 -13.77 2.89 25.07
N VAL A 282 -12.74 3.74 24.90
CA VAL A 282 -11.88 4.13 26.03
C VAL A 282 -12.67 5.11 26.89
N GLN A 283 -13.12 4.65 28.06
CA GLN A 283 -13.85 5.47 29.02
C GLN A 283 -12.86 6.23 29.91
N GLY A 284 -12.69 7.53 29.65
CA GLY A 284 -11.96 8.43 30.54
C GLY A 284 -12.71 8.63 31.85
N ARG A 285 -12.00 8.54 32.97
CA ARG A 285 -12.55 8.77 34.31
C ARG A 285 -12.57 10.28 34.58
N ASP A 286 -13.55 11.00 34.02
CA ASP A 286 -14.02 12.28 34.56
C ASP A 286 -15.39 12.65 33.97
N GLY A 287 -16.39 12.72 34.85
CA GLY A 287 -17.76 12.99 34.46
C GLY A 287 -17.97 14.48 34.17
N LYS A 288 -18.09 14.85 32.88
CA LYS A 288 -18.91 15.97 32.33
C LYS A 288 -18.56 16.32 30.86
N SER A 289 -18.64 15.36 29.94
CA SER A 289 -18.91 15.65 28.52
C SER A 289 -19.57 14.41 27.91
N ALA A 290 -20.52 14.59 26.98
CA ALA A 290 -21.21 13.47 26.36
C ALA A 290 -20.19 12.65 25.56
N HIS A 291 -19.91 11.42 26.04
CA HIS A 291 -18.85 10.56 25.54
C HIS A 291 -19.13 10.13 24.10
N ARG A 292 -18.27 10.51 23.16
CA ARG A 292 -18.33 10.07 21.76
C ARG A 292 -17.29 8.99 21.53
N GLY A 293 -17.69 7.90 20.85
CA GLY A 293 -16.91 6.67 20.78
C GLY A 293 -15.68 6.81 19.90
N VAL A 294 -14.50 6.72 20.51
CA VAL A 294 -13.25 6.47 19.80
C VAL A 294 -13.22 4.98 19.44
N GLU A 295 -13.09 4.67 18.15
CA GLU A 295 -13.04 3.30 17.65
C GLU A 295 -11.60 2.90 17.35
N LEU A 296 -11.17 1.76 17.89
CA LEU A 296 -9.82 1.23 17.73
C LEU A 296 -9.82 -0.02 16.86
N TYR A 297 -8.87 -0.09 15.95
CA TYR A 297 -8.71 -1.19 15.00
C TYR A 297 -7.26 -1.66 15.01
N VAL A 298 -7.07 -2.95 15.21
CA VAL A 298 -5.79 -3.63 15.00
C VAL A 298 -6.03 -4.68 13.93
N THR A 299 -5.25 -4.64 12.85
CA THR A 299 -5.39 -5.58 11.73
C THR A 299 -4.04 -5.85 11.09
N SER A 300 -3.97 -6.83 10.21
CA SER A 300 -2.76 -7.15 9.47
C SER A 300 -3.06 -7.52 8.01
N THR A 301 -2.13 -7.16 7.13
CA THR A 301 -2.04 -7.63 5.76
C THR A 301 -0.93 -8.67 5.71
N GLY A 302 -1.27 -9.93 5.49
CA GLY A 302 -0.32 -11.04 5.58
C GLY A 302 0.07 -11.37 7.03
N GLY A 303 0.90 -12.40 7.17
CA GLY A 303 1.27 -12.96 8.46
C GLY A 303 0.21 -13.91 9.04
N PRO A 304 0.47 -14.47 10.23
CA PRO A 304 -0.45 -15.40 10.89
C PRO A 304 -1.76 -14.69 11.29
N ALA A 305 -2.89 -15.35 11.05
CA ALA A 305 -4.20 -14.85 11.47
C ALA A 305 -4.42 -15.02 12.98
N GLY A 306 -5.20 -14.12 13.58
CA GLY A 306 -5.67 -14.25 14.96
C GLY A 306 -4.69 -13.82 16.05
N THR A 307 -3.70 -12.98 15.72
CA THR A 307 -2.79 -12.38 16.70
C THR A 307 -2.82 -10.86 16.63
N ASP A 308 -3.12 -10.23 17.76
CA ASP A 308 -3.07 -8.77 17.94
C ASP A 308 -1.73 -8.33 18.56
N SER A 309 -0.83 -9.29 18.86
CA SER A 309 0.52 -9.02 19.34
C SER A 309 1.48 -8.86 18.17
N LEU A 310 2.13 -7.69 18.08
CA LEU A 310 3.09 -7.42 17.01
C LEU A 310 4.29 -8.40 17.06
N PRO A 311 4.92 -8.70 18.20
CA PRO A 311 6.01 -9.69 18.27
C PRO A 311 5.60 -11.09 17.80
N GLN A 312 4.42 -11.57 18.20
CA GLN A 312 3.93 -12.88 17.78
C GLN A 312 3.62 -12.89 16.28
N TRP A 313 2.93 -11.85 15.79
CA TRP A 313 2.65 -11.69 14.37
C TRP A 313 3.92 -11.64 13.53
N LYS A 314 4.91 -10.82 13.91
CA LYS A 314 6.19 -10.71 13.21
C LYS A 314 6.95 -12.03 13.20
N SER A 315 7.02 -12.71 14.35
CA SER A 315 7.70 -14.01 14.45
C SER A 315 7.07 -15.05 13.52
N GLY A 316 5.73 -15.11 13.48
CA GLY A 316 5.02 -16.01 12.57
C GLY A 316 5.16 -15.62 11.09
N LEU A 317 5.18 -14.32 10.79
CA LEU A 317 5.41 -13.79 9.44
C LEU A 317 6.79 -14.22 8.91
N VAL A 318 7.84 -14.10 9.73
CA VAL A 318 9.22 -14.51 9.38
C VAL A 318 9.33 -16.03 9.27
N ALA A 319 8.64 -16.78 10.13
CA ALA A 319 8.75 -18.24 10.18
C ALA A 319 8.09 -18.95 8.98
N ASN A 320 7.04 -18.38 8.39
CA ASN A 320 6.22 -19.07 7.38
C ASN A 320 5.87 -18.18 6.17
N ASN A 321 6.52 -18.45 5.04
CA ASN A 321 6.30 -17.74 3.79
C ASN A 321 4.94 -17.98 3.13
N SER A 322 4.15 -18.96 3.58
CA SER A 322 2.79 -19.19 3.08
C SER A 322 1.82 -18.10 3.53
N THR A 323 2.21 -17.32 4.55
CA THR A 323 1.40 -16.22 5.10
C THR A 323 1.70 -14.87 4.46
N TRP A 324 2.70 -14.80 3.57
CA TRP A 324 3.11 -13.55 2.95
C TRP A 324 2.05 -13.01 1.99
N CYS A 325 1.91 -11.69 2.01
CA CYS A 325 1.14 -10.93 1.04
C CYS A 325 2.07 -10.16 0.10
N VAL A 326 1.56 -9.78 -1.07
CA VAL A 326 2.18 -8.72 -1.88
C VAL A 326 1.89 -7.41 -1.14
N ILE A 327 2.95 -6.73 -0.71
CA ILE A 327 2.87 -5.48 0.07
C ILE A 327 3.39 -4.27 -0.72
N ASP A 328 4.16 -4.52 -1.78
CA ASP A 328 4.52 -3.53 -2.79
C ASP A 328 4.55 -4.17 -4.18
N ARG A 329 3.99 -3.50 -5.18
CA ARG A 329 4.10 -3.93 -6.60
C ARG A 329 5.20 -3.18 -7.34
N GLY A 330 5.86 -2.23 -6.67
CA GLY A 330 6.82 -1.34 -7.28
C GLY A 330 6.14 -0.38 -8.24
N PHE A 331 6.93 0.35 -9.01
CA PHE A 331 6.44 1.41 -9.90
C PHE A 331 6.88 1.24 -11.35
N GLN A 332 7.74 0.25 -11.63
CA GLN A 332 8.14 -0.06 -13.01
C GLN A 332 7.08 -0.94 -13.65
N LEU A 333 6.49 -0.40 -14.72
CA LEU A 333 5.41 -1.04 -15.46
C LEU A 333 5.84 -1.26 -16.92
N ILE A 334 5.51 -2.43 -17.45
CA ILE A 334 5.68 -2.73 -18.89
C ILE A 334 4.29 -2.75 -19.53
N PRO A 335 4.06 -1.99 -20.61
CA PRO A 335 2.79 -2.07 -21.31
C PRO A 335 2.63 -3.41 -22.05
N VAL A 336 1.40 -3.92 -22.08
CA VAL A 336 1.09 -5.22 -22.72
C VAL A 336 1.48 -5.25 -24.20
N TRP A 337 1.30 -4.13 -24.93
CA TRP A 337 1.63 -4.06 -26.35
C TRP A 337 3.14 -4.16 -26.64
N ASP A 338 4.02 -3.85 -25.67
CA ASP A 338 5.45 -4.08 -25.82
C ASP A 338 5.81 -5.54 -25.54
N LEU A 339 5.08 -6.18 -24.63
CA LEU A 339 5.25 -7.61 -24.32
C LEU A 339 4.89 -8.51 -25.51
N ILE A 340 3.88 -8.09 -26.29
CA ILE A 340 3.49 -8.78 -27.53
C ILE A 340 4.67 -8.83 -28.50
N LEU A 341 5.35 -7.70 -28.69
CA LEU A 341 6.47 -7.59 -29.63
C LEU A 341 7.69 -8.37 -29.15
N SER A 342 8.00 -8.32 -27.85
CA SER A 342 9.21 -8.96 -27.33
C SER A 342 9.06 -10.48 -27.19
N ASN A 343 7.91 -10.96 -26.69
CA ASN A 343 7.80 -12.34 -26.20
C ASN A 343 6.71 -13.16 -26.90
N HIS A 344 5.81 -12.54 -27.66
CA HIS A 344 4.70 -13.21 -28.34
C HIS A 344 4.69 -12.99 -29.86
N SER A 345 5.82 -12.62 -30.46
CA SER A 345 5.91 -12.35 -31.90
C SER A 345 5.54 -13.54 -32.80
N LYS A 346 5.57 -14.76 -32.25
CA LYS A 346 5.18 -15.99 -32.96
C LYS A 346 3.73 -16.42 -32.70
N ASP A 347 3.07 -15.82 -31.71
CA ASP A 347 1.72 -16.19 -31.29
C ASP A 347 0.62 -15.42 -32.03
N PHE A 348 1.02 -14.44 -32.86
CA PHE A 348 0.15 -13.59 -33.66
C PHE A 348 0.57 -13.64 -35.13
N LYS A 349 -0.38 -13.48 -36.05
CA LYS A 349 -0.10 -13.38 -37.49
C LYS A 349 0.57 -12.05 -37.83
N SER A 350 0.16 -10.99 -37.16
CA SER A 350 0.61 -9.61 -37.34
C SER A 350 0.89 -8.94 -35.98
N PRO A 351 1.95 -9.33 -35.25
CA PRO A 351 2.23 -8.81 -33.91
C PRO A 351 2.31 -7.27 -33.84
N CYS A 352 2.90 -6.65 -34.87
CA CYS A 352 3.00 -5.20 -34.98
C CYS A 352 1.64 -4.52 -35.09
N GLN A 353 0.69 -5.12 -35.82
CA GLN A 353 -0.66 -4.58 -35.99
C GLN A 353 -1.44 -4.67 -34.68
N VAL A 354 -1.35 -5.79 -33.97
CA VAL A 354 -2.01 -5.97 -32.68
C VAL A 354 -1.45 -4.97 -31.66
N SER A 355 -0.11 -4.90 -31.54
CA SER A 355 0.58 -3.98 -30.63
C SER A 355 0.22 -2.51 -30.90
N SER A 356 0.31 -2.05 -32.15
CA SER A 356 -0.03 -0.67 -32.50
C SER A 356 -1.51 -0.36 -32.28
N SER A 357 -2.40 -1.31 -32.56
CA SER A 357 -3.84 -1.12 -32.35
C SER A 357 -4.22 -1.07 -30.87
N LEU A 358 -3.58 -1.89 -30.01
CA LEU A 358 -3.74 -1.79 -28.56
C LEU A 358 -3.25 -0.43 -28.04
N ARG A 359 -2.08 0.01 -28.51
CA ARG A 359 -1.51 1.31 -28.13
C ARG A 359 -2.44 2.46 -28.51
N ALA A 360 -2.90 2.50 -29.76
CA ALA A 360 -3.81 3.53 -30.24
C ALA A 360 -5.16 3.51 -29.49
N ALA A 361 -5.69 2.32 -29.19
CA ALA A 361 -6.91 2.20 -28.41
C ALA A 361 -6.73 2.68 -26.96
N TYR A 362 -5.57 2.39 -26.34
CA TYR A 362 -5.25 2.90 -25.01
C TYR A 362 -5.21 4.43 -24.98
N GLU A 363 -4.50 5.05 -25.92
CA GLU A 363 -4.42 6.51 -26.03
C GLU A 363 -5.81 7.13 -26.26
N ALA A 364 -6.62 6.55 -27.16
CA ALA A 364 -7.97 7.01 -27.45
C ALA A 364 -8.99 6.80 -26.31
N LEU A 365 -8.75 5.83 -25.41
CA LEU A 365 -9.61 5.55 -24.26
C LEU A 365 -9.24 6.37 -23.03
N THR A 366 -7.96 6.69 -22.87
CA THR A 366 -7.43 7.30 -21.63
C THR A 366 -6.99 8.75 -21.81
N ASN A 367 -6.83 9.22 -23.05
CA ASN A 367 -6.18 10.48 -23.38
C ASN A 367 -4.76 10.61 -22.79
N GLN A 368 -4.10 9.49 -22.46
CA GLN A 368 -2.73 9.46 -21.97
C GLN A 368 -1.77 8.99 -23.06
N SER A 369 -0.54 9.50 -23.08
CA SER A 369 0.49 9.01 -23.99
C SER A 369 0.94 7.62 -23.58
N ALA A 370 1.16 6.75 -24.56
CA ALA A 370 1.68 5.40 -24.33
C ALA A 370 3.21 5.35 -24.14
N SER A 371 3.85 6.50 -23.83
CA SER A 371 5.31 6.59 -23.76
C SER A 371 5.88 5.80 -22.58
N PRO A 372 6.99 5.05 -22.76
CA PRO A 372 7.61 4.23 -21.73
C PRO A 372 8.35 5.02 -20.63
N MET A 373 8.33 6.35 -20.67
CA MET A 373 9.26 7.22 -19.93
C MET A 373 9.00 7.40 -18.42
N PHE A 374 8.02 6.72 -17.83
CA PHE A 374 7.62 7.00 -16.45
C PHE A 374 8.47 6.29 -15.39
N GLY A 375 9.14 5.19 -15.76
CA GLY A 375 9.97 4.42 -14.83
C GLY A 375 11.25 5.15 -14.41
N GLU A 376 12.04 5.62 -15.37
CA GLU A 376 13.38 6.16 -15.11
C GLU A 376 13.37 7.53 -14.41
N GLU A 377 12.45 8.41 -14.82
CA GLU A 377 12.31 9.76 -14.24
C GLU A 377 11.76 9.70 -12.80
N LEU A 378 10.89 8.72 -12.49
CA LEU A 378 10.41 8.45 -11.12
C LEU A 378 11.45 7.74 -10.25
N VAL A 379 12.17 6.74 -10.77
CA VAL A 379 13.28 6.10 -10.04
C VAL A 379 14.26 7.19 -9.61
N SER A 380 14.61 8.12 -10.51
CA SER A 380 15.50 9.24 -10.20
C SER A 380 14.92 10.15 -9.12
N ALA A 381 13.67 10.61 -9.28
CA ALA A 381 13.04 11.52 -8.31
C ALA A 381 12.82 10.87 -6.93
N MET A 382 12.49 9.58 -6.88
CA MET A 382 12.33 8.83 -5.62
C MET A 382 13.67 8.51 -4.97
N GLU A 383 14.71 8.17 -5.73
CA GLU A 383 16.05 7.97 -5.18
C GLU A 383 16.60 9.30 -4.65
N GLU A 384 16.39 10.42 -5.37
CA GLU A 384 16.73 11.77 -4.91
C GLU A 384 15.96 12.13 -3.63
N ALA A 385 14.66 11.83 -3.54
CA ALA A 385 13.87 12.08 -2.33
C ALA A 385 14.26 11.14 -1.17
N ARG A 386 14.65 9.89 -1.46
CA ARG A 386 15.13 8.93 -0.45
C ARG A 386 16.49 9.37 0.10
N VAL A 387 17.42 9.73 -0.78
CA VAL A 387 18.72 10.31 -0.41
C VAL A 387 18.53 11.58 0.41
N PHE A 388 17.62 12.46 0.01
CA PHE A 388 17.28 13.65 0.78
C PHE A 388 16.72 13.32 2.18
N MET A 389 15.83 12.34 2.31
CA MET A 389 15.32 11.90 3.62
C MET A 389 16.39 11.23 4.50
N GLU A 390 17.35 10.51 3.90
CA GLU A 390 18.50 9.96 4.63
C GLU A 390 19.45 11.07 5.09
N ASP A 391 19.68 12.11 4.26
CA ASP A 391 20.47 13.29 4.62
C ASP A 391 19.83 14.10 5.76
N VAL A 392 18.51 14.25 5.76
CA VAL A 392 17.77 14.92 6.85
C VAL A 392 17.84 14.13 8.16
N LYS A 393 17.85 12.79 8.10
CA LYS A 393 18.12 11.94 9.29
C LYS A 393 19.56 12.10 9.81
N GLY A 394 20.50 12.52 8.96
CA GLY A 394 21.88 12.85 9.35
C GLY A 394 22.00 14.19 10.10
N TRP A 395 21.10 15.14 9.87
CA TRP A 395 21.11 16.45 10.53
C TRP A 395 20.70 16.42 12.00
N ASP A 396 20.02 15.36 12.44
CA ASP A 396 19.69 15.14 13.86
C ASP A 396 20.92 14.75 14.72
N LYS A 397 22.11 14.65 14.10
CA LYS A 397 23.37 14.30 14.80
C LYS A 397 24.47 15.37 14.74
N THR A 398 24.25 16.54 14.13
CA THR A 398 25.30 17.57 13.99
C THR A 398 24.87 19.00 14.28
N VAL A 399 23.90 19.22 15.17
CA VAL A 399 23.75 20.54 15.81
C VAL A 399 24.53 20.53 17.13
N ASP A 400 25.82 20.85 17.05
CA ASP A 400 26.60 21.24 18.22
C ASP A 400 26.11 22.63 18.66
N GLU A 401 25.15 22.66 19.59
CA GLU A 401 24.52 23.87 20.15
C GLU A 401 25.53 24.84 20.83
N ARG A 402 26.83 24.52 20.83
CA ARG A 402 27.89 25.38 21.40
C ARG A 402 28.52 26.37 20.43
N LYS A 403 28.04 26.48 19.18
CA LYS A 403 28.58 27.45 18.20
C LYS A 403 27.68 28.65 17.88
N LEU A 404 26.55 28.82 18.55
CA LEU A 404 25.74 30.04 18.48
C LEU A 404 25.98 30.93 19.70
N ILE A 405 27.21 31.41 19.86
CA ILE A 405 27.50 32.59 20.68
C ILE A 405 27.95 33.68 19.72
N ILE A 406 27.01 34.55 19.35
CA ILE A 406 27.33 35.86 18.76
C ILE A 406 27.74 36.75 19.95
N PRO A 407 28.96 37.31 19.97
CA PRO A 407 29.32 38.28 20.99
C PRO A 407 28.64 39.62 20.65
N CYS A 408 27.68 40.01 21.48
CA CYS A 408 27.21 41.38 21.56
C CYS A 408 28.30 42.24 22.24
N SER A 409 28.93 43.14 21.49
CA SER A 409 29.59 44.31 22.07
C SER A 409 29.72 45.47 21.06
N LEU A 410 29.15 46.62 21.47
CA LEU A 410 29.43 48.01 21.09
C LEU A 410 28.76 48.59 19.82
N CYS A 411 27.63 49.29 20.04
CA CYS A 411 27.60 50.76 20.20
C CYS A 411 26.47 51.15 21.16
#